data_AF-A0A438EFL2-F1
#
_entry.id   AF-A0A438EFL2-F1
#
_cell.length_a   1.000
_cell.length_b   1.000
_cell.length_c   1.000
_cell.angle_alpha   90.00
_cell.angle_beta   90.00
_cell.angle_gamma   90.00
#
_symmetry.space_group_name_H-M   'P 1'
#
loop_
_entity.id
_entity.type
_entity.pdbx_description
1 polymer ?
#
loop_
_entity_poly.entity_id
_entity_poly.type
_entity_poly.pdbx_seq_one_letter_code
_entity_poly.pdbx_strand_id
1 'polypeptide(L)'
;MLRDVKISQKEDSVVWKGGGQGIFGVRHAYNLLAAPNTLTFPVRCIWVDKVPTKAAFFAWEATWGKILTLDRLQRRGWQLPNCCFLCGCEEENRRS
;
A
#
# COMPACT_ATOMS: atom_id res chain seq x y z
N MET A 1 23.85 22.31 3.18
CA MET A 1 24.06 23.54 3.98
C MET A 1 22.81 24.40 3.83
N LEU A 2 22.03 24.59 4.89
CA LEU A 2 20.88 25.51 4.93
C LEU A 2 21.43 26.91 5.23
N ARG A 3 21.63 27.77 4.22
CA ARG A 3 22.33 29.05 4.39
C ARG A 3 21.43 30.27 4.62
N ASP A 4 20.09 30.15 4.61
CA ASP A 4 19.21 31.34 4.66
C ASP A 4 18.00 31.21 5.60
N VAL A 5 18.13 30.51 6.73
CA VAL A 5 17.05 30.44 7.73
C VAL A 5 17.23 31.56 8.76
N LYS A 6 16.46 32.64 8.65
CA LYS A 6 16.32 33.64 9.71
C LYS A 6 15.50 33.03 10.86
N ILE A 7 16.18 32.71 11.96
CA ILE A 7 15.54 32.21 13.18
C ILE A 7 14.75 33.36 13.80
N SER A 8 13.44 33.22 13.88
CA SER A 8 12.52 34.14 14.54
C SER A 8 12.35 33.72 16.00
N GLN A 9 12.24 34.66 16.95
CA GLN A 9 11.91 34.37 18.35
C GLN A 9 10.46 33.91 18.59
N LYS A 10 9.63 33.93 17.54
CA LYS A 10 8.25 33.45 17.60
C LYS A 10 8.22 31.93 17.80
N GLU A 11 7.37 31.47 18.71
CA GLU A 11 7.16 30.03 18.92
C GLU A 11 6.67 29.36 17.62
N ASP A 12 7.24 28.19 17.34
CA ASP A 12 6.82 27.34 16.23
C ASP A 12 5.40 26.82 16.50
N SER A 13 4.57 26.81 15.47
CA SER A 13 3.21 26.29 15.54
C SER A 13 3.07 25.02 14.70
N VAL A 14 2.44 23.99 15.28
CA VAL A 14 2.14 22.75 14.57
C VAL A 14 0.90 22.95 13.73
N VAL A 15 1.06 22.92 12.41
CA VAL A 15 -0.05 23.07 11.45
C VAL A 15 -0.39 21.72 10.83
N TRP A 16 -1.67 21.34 10.90
CA TRP A 16 -2.18 20.14 10.26
C TRP A 16 -2.30 20.34 8.74
N LYS A 17 -1.54 19.58 7.95
CA LYS A 17 -1.62 19.63 6.47
C LYS A 17 -2.83 18.88 5.89
N GLY A 18 -3.51 18.07 6.70
CA GLY A 18 -4.54 17.16 6.23
C GLY A 18 -5.96 17.75 6.15
N GLY A 19 -6.12 19.06 6.25
CA GLY A 19 -7.41 19.72 6.13
C GLY A 19 -7.16 21.20 5.93
N GLY A 20 -7.91 21.84 5.02
CA GLY A 20 -7.63 23.19 4.54
C GLY A 20 -7.61 24.30 5.61
N GLN A 21 -7.89 23.98 6.88
CA GLN A 21 -7.94 24.94 7.98
C GLN A 21 -6.74 24.87 8.95
N GLY A 22 -5.76 23.98 8.72
CA GLY A 22 -4.54 23.94 9.55
C GLY A 22 -4.73 23.40 10.98
N ILE A 23 -5.96 23.11 11.39
CA ILE A 23 -6.33 22.57 12.70
C ILE A 23 -6.50 21.05 12.60
N PHE A 24 -5.94 20.32 13.56
CA PHE A 24 -6.16 18.87 13.66
C PHE A 24 -7.61 18.58 14.08
N GLY A 25 -8.29 17.74 13.30
CA GLY A 25 -9.60 17.23 13.65
C GLY A 25 -9.68 15.75 13.37
N VAL A 26 -10.10 14.96 14.36
CA VAL A 26 -10.20 13.49 14.26
C VAL A 26 -11.05 13.07 13.06
N ARG A 27 -12.18 13.75 12.82
CA ARG A 27 -13.05 13.50 11.66
C ARG A 27 -12.34 13.72 10.33
N HIS A 28 -11.57 14.82 10.20
CA HIS A 28 -10.84 15.14 8.98
C HIS A 28 -9.66 14.19 8.77
N ALA A 29 -8.92 13.86 9.84
CA ALA A 29 -7.85 12.88 9.79
C ALA A 29 -8.37 11.49 9.40
N TYR A 30 -9.48 11.04 9.98
CA TYR A 30 -10.11 9.79 9.61
C TYR A 30 -10.56 9.82 8.14
N ASN A 31 -11.23 10.86 7.68
CA ASN A 31 -11.69 10.95 6.29
C ASN A 31 -10.55 10.95 5.26
N LEU A 32 -9.39 11.51 5.60
CA LEU A 32 -8.19 11.40 4.75
C LEU A 32 -7.64 9.98 4.69
N LEU A 33 -7.58 9.30 5.84
CA LEU A 33 -7.04 7.94 5.93
C LEU A 33 -8.01 6.91 5.34
N ALA A 34 -9.29 7.12 5.60
CA ALA A 34 -10.41 6.33 5.09
C ALA A 34 -10.89 6.84 3.73
N ALA A 35 -10.06 7.62 3.01
CA ALA A 35 -10.34 8.05 1.66
C ALA A 35 -10.95 6.87 0.91
N PRO A 36 -12.16 7.02 0.32
CA PRO A 36 -12.85 5.91 -0.26
C PRO A 36 -11.93 5.34 -1.33
N ASN A 37 -11.44 4.14 -1.04
CA ASN A 37 -10.79 3.34 -2.04
C ASN A 37 -11.75 3.30 -3.23
N THR A 38 -11.36 3.88 -4.35
CA THR A 38 -12.17 3.92 -5.58
C THR A 38 -12.51 2.51 -6.08
N LEU A 39 -11.80 1.51 -5.55
CA LEU A 39 -12.03 0.09 -5.76
C LEU A 39 -13.09 -0.42 -4.78
N THR A 40 -14.29 -0.65 -5.31
CA THR A 40 -15.33 -1.41 -4.60
C THR A 40 -14.95 -2.89 -4.61
N PHE A 41 -14.59 -3.44 -3.46
CA PHE A 41 -14.25 -4.86 -3.34
C PHE A 41 -15.49 -5.74 -3.54
N PRO A 42 -15.49 -6.71 -4.47
CA PRO A 42 -16.64 -7.58 -4.69
C PRO A 42 -16.69 -8.71 -3.65
N VAL A 43 -17.03 -8.35 -2.40
CA VAL A 43 -17.07 -9.24 -1.22
C VAL A 43 -17.81 -10.54 -1.53
N ARG A 44 -18.99 -10.44 -2.15
CA ARG A 44 -19.87 -11.58 -2.43
C ARG A 44 -19.34 -12.53 -3.51
N CYS A 45 -18.41 -12.07 -4.34
CA CYS A 45 -17.81 -12.90 -5.39
C CYS A 45 -16.60 -13.69 -4.89
N ILE A 46 -15.94 -13.22 -3.83
CA ILE A 46 -14.68 -13.79 -3.32
C ILE A 46 -14.92 -14.64 -2.08
N TRP A 47 -15.81 -14.22 -1.19
CA TRP A 47 -16.16 -14.94 0.05
C TRP A 47 -17.37 -15.85 -0.17
N VAL A 48 -17.18 -16.86 -1.01
CA VAL A 48 -18.19 -17.92 -1.26
C VAL A 48 -17.76 -19.16 -0.49
N ASP A 49 -18.69 -19.87 0.15
CA ASP A 49 -18.41 -21.05 1.02
C ASP A 49 -17.55 -22.14 0.35
N LYS A 50 -17.58 -22.21 -0.98
CA LYS A 50 -16.85 -23.20 -1.77
C LYS A 50 -15.42 -22.79 -2.12
N VAL A 51 -15.01 -21.57 -1.81
CA VAL A 51 -13.66 -21.05 -2.10
C VAL A 51 -12.76 -21.27 -0.90
N PRO A 52 -11.60 -21.92 -1.06
CA PRO A 52 -10.63 -22.03 0.02
C PRO A 52 -10.23 -20.65 0.55
N THR A 53 -10.17 -20.48 1.88
CA THR A 53 -9.85 -19.21 2.54
C THR A 53 -8.55 -18.59 2.02
N LYS A 54 -7.57 -19.44 1.68
CA LYS A 54 -6.29 -19.01 1.08
C LYS A 54 -6.49 -18.32 -0.27
N ALA A 55 -7.36 -18.86 -1.13
CA ALA A 55 -7.67 -18.26 -2.43
C ALA A 55 -8.45 -16.94 -2.27
N ALA A 56 -9.40 -16.88 -1.32
CA ALA A 56 -10.12 -15.65 -1.00
C ALA A 56 -9.18 -14.55 -0.49
N PHE A 57 -8.22 -14.90 0.36
CA PHE A 57 -7.19 -13.98 0.85
C PHE A 57 -6.32 -13.43 -0.28
N PHE A 58 -5.87 -14.30 -1.19
CA PHE A 58 -5.12 -13.85 -2.37
C PHE A 58 -5.94 -12.93 -3.27
N ALA A 59 -7.22 -13.22 -3.49
CA ALA A 59 -8.10 -12.36 -4.28
C ALA A 59 -8.34 -11.00 -3.59
N TRP A 60 -8.49 -10.96 -2.27
CA TRP A 60 -8.52 -9.71 -1.50
C TRP A 60 -7.22 -8.90 -1.67
N GLU A 61 -6.06 -9.51 -1.45
CA GLU A 61 -4.76 -8.86 -1.68
C GLU A 61 -4.61 -8.38 -3.14
N ALA A 62 -5.14 -9.13 -4.11
CA ALA A 62 -5.16 -8.77 -5.53
C ALA A 62 -5.97 -7.52 -5.83
N THR A 63 -7.17 -7.42 -5.28
CA THR A 63 -8.02 -6.23 -5.48
C THR A 63 -7.40 -4.95 -4.93
N TRP A 64 -6.56 -5.05 -3.90
CA TRP A 64 -5.84 -3.90 -3.34
C TRP A 64 -4.49 -3.62 -4.00
N GLY A 65 -4.09 -4.39 -5.01
CA GLY A 65 -2.74 -4.33 -5.57
C GLY A 65 -1.66 -4.63 -4.53
N LYS A 66 -2.00 -5.44 -3.52
CA LYS A 66 -1.15 -5.82 -2.38
C LYS A 66 -0.63 -7.26 -2.47
N ILE A 67 -0.90 -7.97 -3.57
CA ILE A 67 -0.33 -9.29 -3.86
C ILE A 67 1.18 -9.25 -3.59
N LEU A 68 1.64 -10.28 -2.87
CA LEU A 68 3.05 -10.56 -2.66
C LEU A 68 3.66 -11.05 -3.98
N THR A 69 3.86 -10.14 -4.92
CA THR A 69 4.66 -10.41 -6.13
C THR A 69 6.09 -10.72 -5.69
N LEU A 70 6.79 -11.54 -6.48
CA LEU A 70 8.16 -11.96 -6.20
C LEU A 70 9.08 -10.77 -5.83
N ASP A 71 8.99 -9.67 -6.57
CA ASP A 71 9.71 -8.42 -6.31
C ASP A 71 9.44 -7.81 -4.90
N ARG A 72 8.20 -7.89 -4.41
CA ARG A 72 7.82 -7.39 -3.07
C ARG A 72 8.31 -8.32 -1.95
N LEU A 73 8.39 -9.61 -2.23
CA LEU A 73 8.96 -10.61 -1.32
C LEU A 73 10.48 -10.42 -1.21
N GLN A 74 11.17 -10.24 -2.33
CA GLN A 74 12.60 -9.95 -2.39
C GLN A 74 12.94 -8.65 -1.65
N ARG A 75 12.16 -7.58 -1.82
CA ARG A 75 12.31 -6.33 -1.03
C ARG A 75 12.12 -6.50 0.47
N ARG A 76 11.43 -7.56 0.91
CA ARG A 76 11.26 -7.93 2.33
C ARG A 76 12.33 -8.93 2.81
N GLY A 77 13.33 -9.24 1.99
CA GLY A 77 14.43 -10.15 2.31
C GLY A 77 14.14 -11.63 2.02
N TRP A 78 13.02 -11.95 1.39
CA TRP A 78 12.71 -13.34 1.02
C TRP A 78 13.40 -13.71 -0.29
N GLN A 79 14.28 -14.71 -0.24
CA GLN A 79 14.95 -15.25 -1.41
C GLN A 79 14.11 -16.38 -2.01
N LEU A 80 13.25 -16.05 -2.97
CA LEU A 80 12.56 -17.06 -3.77
C LEU A 80 13.31 -17.26 -5.10
N PRO A 81 13.50 -18.51 -5.54
CA PRO A 81 13.97 -18.77 -6.89
C PRO A 81 12.99 -18.16 -7.89
N ASN A 82 13.45 -17.24 -8.72
CA ASN A 82 12.67 -16.64 -9.80
C ASN A 82 12.64 -17.55 -11.06
N CYS A 83 12.76 -18.86 -10.86
CA CYS A 83 12.85 -19.83 -11.94
C CYS A 83 11.57 -20.65 -12.04
N CYS A 84 11.17 -20.92 -13.27
CA CYS A 84 10.05 -21.79 -13.59
C CYS A 84 10.36 -23.24 -13.17
N PHE A 85 9.65 -23.76 -12.16
CA PHE A 85 9.87 -25.13 -11.66
C PHE A 85 9.63 -26.22 -12.71
N LEU A 86 8.77 -25.96 -13.70
CA LEU A 86 8.41 -26.92 -14.75
C LEU A 86 9.36 -26.89 -15.96
N CYS A 87 10.02 -25.77 -16.21
CA CYS A 87 10.77 -25.55 -17.44
C CYS A 87 12.26 -25.24 -17.23
N GLY A 88 12.70 -24.96 -16.00
CA GLY A 88 14.12 -24.76 -15.67
C GLY A 88 14.80 -23.54 -16.31
N CYS A 89 14.07 -22.76 -17.11
CA CYS A 89 14.60 -21.57 -17.78
C CYS A 89 14.58 -20.32 -16.89
N GLU A 90 15.50 -19.41 -17.23
CA GLU A 90 15.88 -18.18 -16.51
C GLU A 90 14.72 -17.24 -16.18
N GLU A 91 15.04 -16.29 -15.30
CA GLU A 91 14.15 -15.33 -14.64
C GLU A 91 12.99 -14.81 -15.50
N GLU A 92 11.77 -14.88 -14.97
CA GLU A 92 10.62 -14.20 -15.54
C GLU A 92 10.81 -12.68 -15.38
N ASN A 93 11.48 -12.06 -16.34
CA ASN A 93 11.73 -10.63 -16.35
C ASN A 93 10.54 -9.90 -16.95
N ARG A 94 9.85 -9.08 -16.14
CA ARG A 94 8.73 -8.25 -16.58
C ARG A 94 9.27 -7.11 -17.45
N ARG A 95 9.48 -7.36 -18.74
CA ARG A 95 9.71 -6.30 -19.72
C ARG A 95 8.39 -5.58 -19.97
N SER A 96 8.33 -4.33 -19.49
CA SER A 96 7.30 -3.34 -19.82
C SER A 96 7.27 -3.02 -21.31
#